data_AF-A0A972R971-F1
#
_entry.id   AF-A0A972R971-F1
#
_cell.length_a   1.000
_cell.length_b   1.000
_cell.length_c   1.000
_cell.angle_alpha   90.00
_cell.angle_beta   90.00
_cell.angle_gamma   90.00
#
_symmetry.space_group_name_H-M   'P 1'
#
loop_
_entity.id
_entity.type
_entity.pdbx_description
1 polymer ?
#
loop_
_entity_poly.entity_id
_entity_poly.type
_entity_poly.pdbx_seq_one_letter_code
_entity_poly.pdbx_strand_id
1 'polypeptide(L)'
;MKTMNANMRKSMLLIIISLLTGVTNYAQVSINTNGIAADASSMLDISSNAKGILIPRHTTAQRTGISSPANGLLVYDTDTDSFWHFDSANGGWVEIISSATSNINNLTDGKSDVINLFLGSDAGLYNAGGSNNTGVGIQGLKANTSGFSNTALGYRALTANTTGSDNTSAGVFSSMANTTGAYNTGFGAAAMASNTTGTYNTIVGVHANFYNVEGWNNTIVGAEAGKGSALHNKSGNVFLGYQAGYFETNSNKLYIENSNSTTPLIGGDFAADEVYINGTVKITGGAPGVNKVLTSDASGNATWEAPQAGASQINELSDGLYDGSSLFLGEYAGENDNGANDNVGIGPFALNTNTGGSRNTAIGFSALTGGTLGTDNTSVGNYSMYSNFSGNYNTAIGSLALYNILTGNYNTAIGYKSALSTTTGEYNTSVGNESLKSNTTGSVNTAIGQFSLLYSTGDHNTAVGGYASKRNTTGNYNVALGYSANYNNQAGSNNTIIGYEAGRSATTHSKSGNVFIGYKAGYSEVGDNKLYIENSNSSLPLIGGNFSVDEVYINGTIKITGGSPGAGKVLTSDADGNATWEAPAPIMPLKDIVVQLQAEITELKKEMELLKNK
;
A
#
# COMPACT_ATOMS: atom_id res chain seq x y z
N MET A 1 117.02 85.01 42.30
CA MET A 1 116.83 85.24 43.75
C MET A 1 116.35 86.67 43.90
N LYS A 2 115.27 87.00 44.59
CA LYS A 2 114.64 86.35 45.73
C LYS A 2 113.20 86.90 45.79
N THR A 3 112.25 86.02 45.50
CA THR A 3 111.25 85.52 46.48
C THR A 3 109.94 86.30 46.42
N MET A 4 109.09 85.80 45.52
CA MET A 4 107.64 86.06 45.43
C MET A 4 106.99 86.04 46.82
N ASN A 5 106.19 87.06 47.13
CA ASN A 5 105.44 87.17 48.38
C ASN A 5 103.93 87.27 48.11
N ALA A 6 103.13 86.77 49.05
CA ALA A 6 101.83 86.11 48.93
C ALA A 6 100.69 86.80 48.13
N ASN A 7 100.76 88.11 47.85
CA ASN A 7 99.66 88.86 47.23
C ASN A 7 99.53 88.60 45.71
N MET A 8 100.61 88.24 45.02
CA MET A 8 100.54 87.78 43.62
C MET A 8 99.94 86.38 43.49
N ARG A 9 100.05 85.52 44.51
CA ARG A 9 99.40 84.21 44.52
C ARG A 9 97.89 84.31 44.66
N LYS A 10 97.35 85.21 45.50
CA LYS A 10 95.90 85.41 45.62
C LYS A 10 95.27 85.98 44.35
N SER A 11 95.96 86.88 43.66
CA SER A 11 95.48 87.46 42.40
C SER A 11 95.54 86.46 41.24
N MET A 12 96.58 85.62 41.15
CA MET A 12 96.61 84.51 40.19
C MET A 12 95.63 83.38 40.54
N LEU A 13 95.37 83.10 41.82
CA LEU A 13 94.39 82.10 42.24
C LEU A 13 92.95 82.58 41.98
N LEU A 14 92.64 83.88 42.13
CA LEU A 14 91.35 84.44 41.72
C LEU A 14 91.17 84.40 40.19
N ILE A 15 92.23 84.65 39.41
CA ILE A 15 92.18 84.59 37.94
C ILE A 15 92.02 83.14 37.45
N ILE A 16 92.65 82.17 38.12
CA ILE A 16 92.51 80.74 37.79
C ILE A 16 91.14 80.18 38.24
N ILE A 17 90.57 80.67 39.35
CA ILE A 17 89.21 80.31 39.80
C ILE A 17 88.11 80.98 38.94
N SER A 18 88.36 82.16 38.36
CA SER A 18 87.44 82.78 37.38
C SER A 18 87.52 82.21 35.96
N LEU A 19 88.58 81.47 35.63
CA LEU A 19 88.78 80.79 34.34
C LEU A 19 88.30 79.32 34.34
N LEU A 20 87.88 78.79 35.50
CA LEU A 20 87.34 77.43 35.66
C LEU A 20 85.83 77.39 35.97
N THR A 21 85.15 78.55 36.01
CA THR A 21 83.68 78.65 36.06
C THR A 21 83.14 79.23 34.75
N GLY A 22 83.51 78.57 33.64
CA GLY A 22 82.90 78.77 32.34
C GLY A 22 81.53 78.10 32.28
N VAL A 23 80.53 78.87 32.70
CA VAL A 23 79.10 78.84 32.37
C VAL A 23 78.74 77.82 31.27
N THR A 24 77.79 76.95 31.57
CA THR A 24 77.06 76.18 30.56
C THR A 24 76.36 77.16 29.62
N ASN A 25 76.99 77.48 28.49
CA ASN A 25 76.31 78.16 27.41
C ASN A 25 75.37 77.13 26.78
N TYR A 26 74.08 77.26 27.08
CA TYR A 26 73.04 76.58 26.32
C TYR A 26 73.15 77.07 24.87
N ALA A 27 73.57 76.19 23.97
CA ALA A 27 73.58 76.45 22.52
C ALA A 27 72.17 76.50 21.91
N GLN A 28 71.15 76.73 22.76
CA GLN A 28 69.75 76.50 22.46
C GLN A 28 69.10 77.84 22.13
N VAL A 29 68.54 77.92 20.94
CA VAL A 29 67.85 79.12 20.48
C VAL A 29 66.38 78.99 20.83
N SER A 30 65.86 79.88 21.67
CA SER A 30 64.40 80.01 21.85
C SER A 30 63.87 81.15 20.99
N ILE A 31 62.82 80.90 20.21
CA ILE A 31 62.10 81.89 19.42
C ILE A 31 60.66 81.90 19.92
N ASN A 32 60.37 82.81 20.85
CA ASN A 32 59.05 82.94 21.44
C ASN A 32 58.71 84.40 21.74
N THR A 33 57.46 84.65 22.12
CA THR A 33 56.97 85.99 22.48
C THR A 33 56.76 86.16 23.99
N ASN A 34 57.12 85.16 24.80
CA ASN A 34 56.83 85.10 26.24
C ASN A 34 58.09 85.10 27.12
N GLY A 35 59.28 85.05 26.53
CA GLY A 35 60.56 85.14 27.22
C GLY A 35 60.98 83.86 27.95
N ILE A 36 60.31 82.73 27.72
CA ILE A 36 60.67 81.45 28.34
C ILE A 36 61.96 80.92 27.71
N ALA A 37 62.83 80.29 28.51
CA ALA A 37 64.05 79.68 27.99
C ALA A 37 63.72 78.45 27.12
N ALA A 38 64.56 78.16 26.12
CA ALA A 38 64.44 76.93 25.34
C ALA A 38 64.54 75.71 26.26
N ASP A 39 63.75 74.69 25.98
CA ASP A 39 63.83 73.44 26.72
C ASP A 39 65.25 72.84 26.62
N ALA A 40 65.74 72.30 27.75
CA ALA A 40 67.09 71.77 27.86
C ALA A 40 67.36 70.58 26.90
N SER A 41 66.34 69.94 26.35
CA SER A 41 66.44 68.88 25.34
C SER A 41 66.41 69.39 23.89
N SER A 42 66.10 70.67 23.66
CA SER A 42 65.94 71.25 22.33
C SER A 42 67.18 72.04 21.90
N MET A 43 67.50 72.01 20.60
CA MET A 43 68.51 72.93 20.03
C MET A 43 67.86 74.20 19.48
N LEU A 44 66.59 74.11 19.04
CA LEU A 44 65.75 75.21 18.59
C LEU A 44 64.34 74.99 19.14
N ASP A 45 63.89 75.88 20.02
CA ASP A 45 62.57 75.86 20.65
C ASP A 45 61.75 77.03 20.13
N ILE A 46 60.63 76.77 19.46
CA ILE A 46 59.78 77.81 18.88
C ILE A 46 58.39 77.70 19.52
N SER A 47 58.00 78.74 20.24
CA SER A 47 56.71 78.80 20.93
C SER A 47 55.95 80.07 20.58
N SER A 48 54.80 79.93 19.95
CA SER A 48 53.89 81.05 19.68
C SER A 48 52.44 80.57 19.63
N ASN A 49 51.53 81.39 20.15
CA ASN A 49 50.10 81.06 20.25
C ASN A 49 49.31 81.55 19.02
N ALA A 50 49.95 82.30 18.12
CA ALA A 50 49.29 82.97 16.99
C ALA A 50 50.12 82.98 15.69
N LYS A 51 51.36 82.47 15.73
CA LYS A 51 52.28 82.47 14.58
C LYS A 51 52.90 81.08 14.44
N GLY A 52 53.12 80.65 13.20
CA GLY A 52 53.80 79.40 12.88
C GLY A 52 55.23 79.63 12.37
N ILE A 53 55.93 78.54 12.09
CA ILE A 53 57.16 78.59 11.31
C ILE A 53 56.81 78.52 9.82
N LEU A 54 57.24 79.52 9.05
CA LEU A 54 57.12 79.48 7.59
C LEU A 54 58.39 78.82 7.03
N ILE A 55 58.25 77.56 6.66
CA ILE A 55 59.32 76.77 6.06
C ILE A 55 59.55 77.23 4.60
N PRO A 56 60.78 77.19 4.06
CA PRO A 56 61.06 77.63 2.70
C PRO A 56 60.10 77.03 1.67
N ARG A 57 59.39 77.90 0.95
CA ARG A 57 58.41 77.54 -0.06
C ARG A 57 59.07 77.49 -1.42
N HIS A 58 59.07 76.34 -2.05
CA HIS A 58 59.66 76.12 -3.36
C HIS A 58 58.64 75.49 -4.29
N THR A 59 58.67 75.81 -5.58
CA THR A 59 58.03 74.97 -6.61
C THR A 59 58.76 73.62 -6.69
N THR A 60 58.17 72.60 -7.30
CA THR A 60 58.79 71.27 -7.41
C THR A 60 60.11 71.33 -8.18
N ALA A 61 60.18 72.17 -9.22
CA ALA A 61 61.42 72.42 -9.95
C ALA A 61 62.50 73.09 -9.09
N GLN A 62 62.11 74.02 -8.22
CA GLN A 62 63.06 74.69 -7.32
C GLN A 62 63.53 73.76 -6.20
N ARG A 63 62.63 72.97 -5.60
CA ARG A 63 62.99 71.97 -4.58
C ARG A 63 64.01 70.98 -5.12
N THR A 64 63.71 70.37 -6.27
CA THR A 64 64.58 69.35 -6.88
C THR A 64 65.88 69.93 -7.43
N GLY A 65 65.93 71.24 -7.70
CA GLY A 65 67.12 71.97 -8.10
C GLY A 65 68.08 72.38 -6.96
N ILE A 66 67.75 72.13 -5.69
CA ILE A 66 68.66 72.43 -4.57
C ILE A 66 69.90 71.53 -4.66
N SER A 67 71.07 72.12 -4.90
CA SER A 67 72.34 71.41 -5.00
C SER A 67 72.85 70.99 -3.60
N SER A 68 73.09 69.68 -3.41
CA SER A 68 73.59 69.07 -2.16
C SER A 68 72.76 69.43 -0.91
N PRO A 69 71.46 69.05 -0.84
CA PRO A 69 70.62 69.37 0.31
C PRO A 69 71.08 68.61 1.55
N ALA A 70 70.98 69.24 2.72
CA ALA A 70 71.30 68.60 3.99
C ALA A 70 70.25 67.53 4.33
N ASN A 71 70.69 66.42 4.94
CA ASN A 71 69.78 65.38 5.42
C ASN A 71 68.83 65.95 6.49
N GLY A 72 67.53 65.69 6.36
CA GLY A 72 66.46 66.26 7.18
C GLY A 72 65.99 67.66 6.74
N LEU A 73 66.50 68.23 5.65
CA LEU A 73 66.09 69.57 5.20
C LEU A 73 64.61 69.60 4.84
N LEU A 74 63.82 70.41 5.56
CA LEU A 74 62.38 70.54 5.36
C LEU A 74 62.06 71.74 4.44
N VAL A 75 61.17 71.52 3.47
CA VAL A 75 60.63 72.53 2.55
C VAL A 75 59.13 72.32 2.39
N TYR A 76 58.40 73.38 2.03
CA TYR A 76 57.02 73.27 1.57
C TYR A 76 57.00 73.41 0.06
N ASP A 77 56.51 72.40 -0.65
CA ASP A 77 56.39 72.43 -2.09
C ASP A 77 55.07 73.06 -2.51
N THR A 78 55.14 74.13 -3.29
CA THR A 78 53.95 74.90 -3.69
C THR A 78 53.25 74.37 -4.93
N ASP A 79 53.89 73.49 -5.72
CA ASP A 79 53.21 72.88 -6.87
C ASP A 79 52.39 71.65 -6.43
N THR A 80 52.85 70.94 -5.38
CA THR A 80 52.14 69.79 -4.79
C THR A 80 51.35 70.14 -3.54
N ASP A 81 51.41 71.38 -3.06
CA ASP A 81 50.76 71.89 -1.83
C ASP A 81 51.06 71.05 -0.57
N SER A 82 52.28 70.52 -0.44
CA SER A 82 52.64 69.58 0.65
C SER A 82 54.03 69.86 1.24
N PHE A 83 54.27 69.39 2.47
CA PHE A 83 55.59 69.46 3.08
C PHE A 83 56.45 68.30 2.57
N TRP A 84 57.76 68.54 2.43
CA TRP A 84 58.75 67.55 2.01
C TRP A 84 60.02 67.72 2.85
N HIS A 85 60.68 66.61 3.20
CA HIS A 85 62.02 66.65 3.78
C HIS A 85 63.02 65.89 2.91
N PHE A 86 64.27 66.31 2.91
CA PHE A 86 65.32 65.61 2.17
C PHE A 86 65.91 64.48 3.00
N ASP A 87 65.83 63.25 2.52
CA ASP A 87 66.47 62.09 3.11
C ASP A 87 67.41 61.40 2.11
N SER A 88 68.70 61.68 2.26
CA SER A 88 69.80 61.10 1.48
C SER A 88 69.89 59.58 1.60
N ALA A 89 69.43 58.97 2.69
CA ALA A 89 69.43 57.51 2.85
C ALA A 89 68.26 56.84 2.10
N ASN A 90 67.15 57.55 1.92
CA ASN A 90 65.92 57.04 1.31
C ASN A 90 65.64 57.61 -0.10
N GLY A 91 66.68 58.03 -0.82
CA GLY A 91 66.58 58.35 -2.25
C GLY A 91 66.30 59.81 -2.61
N GLY A 92 66.40 60.76 -1.66
CA GLY A 92 66.33 62.20 -1.91
C GLY A 92 65.13 62.88 -1.26
N TRP A 93 64.40 63.73 -2.00
CA TRP A 93 63.24 64.46 -1.45
C TRP A 93 62.07 63.50 -1.16
N VAL A 94 61.66 63.43 0.10
CA VAL A 94 60.55 62.60 0.60
C VAL A 94 59.38 63.49 1.01
N GLU A 95 58.21 63.20 0.47
CA GLU A 95 56.99 63.92 0.79
C GLU A 95 56.57 63.59 2.22
N ILE A 96 56.40 64.63 3.03
CA ILE A 96 55.64 64.54 4.28
C ILE A 96 54.17 64.69 3.87
N ILE A 97 53.68 63.63 3.24
CA ILE A 97 52.30 63.54 2.81
C ILE A 97 51.42 63.45 4.04
N SER A 98 50.38 64.28 4.07
CA SER A 98 49.14 64.00 4.79
C SER A 98 48.24 63.02 4.03
N SER A 99 48.81 62.15 3.17
CA SER A 99 48.07 61.33 2.23
C SER A 99 47.18 60.32 2.95
N ALA A 100 46.01 60.07 2.36
CA ALA A 100 45.08 59.00 2.70
C ALA A 100 45.79 57.79 3.33
N THR A 101 45.44 57.52 4.58
CA THR A 101 45.91 56.40 5.39
C THR A 101 45.75 55.09 4.62
N SER A 102 46.86 54.48 4.17
CA SER A 102 46.86 53.11 3.65
C SER A 102 46.73 52.06 4.76
N ASN A 103 46.85 52.46 6.03
CA ASN A 103 46.69 51.60 7.20
C ASN A 103 45.91 52.32 8.31
N ILE A 104 45.07 51.58 9.03
CA ILE A 104 44.45 52.01 10.29
C ILE A 104 45.56 52.01 11.37
N ASN A 105 46.42 53.03 11.41
CA ASN A 105 47.53 53.12 12.38
C ASN A 105 47.19 54.06 13.55
N ASN A 106 46.13 53.71 14.31
CA ASN A 106 45.94 54.15 15.70
C ASN A 106 44.92 53.27 16.45
N LEU A 107 44.87 51.98 16.13
CA LEU A 107 44.47 50.93 17.09
C LEU A 107 45.77 50.45 17.73
N THR A 108 46.04 50.81 18.99
CA THR A 108 47.26 50.41 19.71
C THR A 108 47.47 48.88 19.75
N ASP A 109 46.44 48.12 19.39
CA ASP A 109 46.32 46.66 19.37
C ASP A 109 46.05 46.06 17.98
N GLY A 110 45.97 46.86 16.90
CA GLY A 110 45.73 46.37 15.54
C GLY A 110 47.01 45.88 14.86
N LYS A 111 47.02 44.62 14.39
CA LYS A 111 48.12 44.00 13.63
C LYS A 111 47.69 43.88 12.17
N SER A 112 48.26 44.68 11.28
CA SER A 112 48.24 44.39 9.84
C SER A 112 49.64 43.95 9.42
N ASP A 113 49.71 42.87 8.65
CA ASP A 113 50.92 42.51 7.91
C ASP A 113 50.63 42.66 6.41
N VAL A 114 51.57 42.29 5.53
CA VAL A 114 51.45 42.52 4.08
C VAL A 114 50.21 41.84 3.48
N ILE A 115 49.63 40.83 4.14
CA ILE A 115 48.61 39.95 3.57
C ILE A 115 47.43 39.63 4.52
N ASN A 116 47.46 40.04 5.81
CA ASN A 116 46.38 39.84 6.77
C ASN A 116 45.92 41.17 7.42
N LEU A 117 44.65 41.21 7.85
CA LEU A 117 44.03 42.34 8.55
C LEU A 117 43.52 41.91 9.93
N PHE A 118 44.15 42.35 11.03
CA PHE A 118 43.67 42.12 12.39
C PHE A 118 43.36 43.43 13.14
N LEU A 119 42.14 43.55 13.65
CA LEU A 119 41.62 44.73 14.36
C LEU A 119 41.02 44.32 15.71
N GLY A 120 41.57 44.86 16.81
CA GLY A 120 41.11 44.64 18.18
C GLY A 120 42.04 43.76 19.03
N SER A 121 41.93 43.90 20.35
CA SER A 121 42.82 43.28 21.33
C SER A 121 43.03 41.78 21.11
N ASP A 122 44.29 41.35 21.07
CA ASP A 122 44.75 39.97 20.82
C ASP A 122 44.31 39.34 19.48
N ALA A 123 43.74 40.12 18.54
CA ALA A 123 43.39 39.60 17.23
C ALA A 123 44.67 39.22 16.46
N GLY A 124 44.76 37.98 15.97
CA GLY A 124 45.94 37.46 15.26
C GLY A 124 47.24 37.43 16.09
N LEU A 125 47.16 37.45 17.43
CA LEU A 125 48.32 37.54 18.33
C LEU A 125 49.40 36.50 18.03
N TYR A 126 49.02 35.24 17.81
CA TYR A 126 49.95 34.14 17.54
C TYR A 126 50.10 33.78 16.05
N ASN A 127 49.60 34.62 15.12
CA ASN A 127 49.79 34.43 13.67
C ASN A 127 51.28 34.31 13.31
N ALA A 128 51.70 33.10 12.91
CA ALA A 128 53.09 32.69 12.71
C ALA A 128 53.45 32.38 11.24
N GLY A 129 52.51 32.52 10.29
CA GLY A 129 52.73 32.23 8.88
C GLY A 129 51.49 32.15 7.97
N GLY A 130 50.27 32.34 8.48
CA GLY A 130 49.04 32.37 7.67
C GLY A 130 48.89 33.64 6.84
N SER A 131 48.22 33.57 5.68
CA SER A 131 47.98 34.70 4.76
C SER A 131 46.49 34.93 4.48
N ASN A 132 46.11 36.12 3.99
CA ASN A 132 44.73 36.49 3.59
C ASN A 132 43.67 36.36 4.70
N ASN A 133 44.07 36.40 5.96
CA ASN A 133 43.16 36.32 7.08
C ASN A 133 42.64 37.72 7.47
N THR A 134 41.36 37.80 7.82
CA THR A 134 40.70 39.00 8.35
C THR A 134 40.14 38.70 9.74
N GLY A 135 40.72 39.24 10.80
CA GLY A 135 40.20 39.13 12.17
C GLY A 135 39.77 40.49 12.72
N VAL A 136 38.49 40.67 13.05
CA VAL A 136 37.95 41.93 13.57
C VAL A 136 37.15 41.66 14.84
N GLY A 137 37.62 42.19 15.97
CA GLY A 137 37.06 41.94 17.30
C GLY A 137 38.09 41.32 18.24
N ILE A 138 37.81 41.38 19.55
CA ILE A 138 38.72 40.89 20.58
C ILE A 138 38.95 39.37 20.42
N GLN A 139 40.21 38.96 20.34
CA GLN A 139 40.67 37.57 20.19
C GLN A 139 40.18 36.87 18.92
N GLY A 140 39.84 37.61 17.86
CA GLY A 140 39.59 37.03 16.54
C GLY A 140 40.86 36.38 15.98
N LEU A 141 40.81 35.09 15.60
CA LEU A 141 41.96 34.34 15.07
C LEU A 141 43.22 34.37 15.97
N LYS A 142 43.05 34.49 17.30
CA LYS A 142 44.16 34.64 18.25
C LYS A 142 45.25 33.58 18.10
N ALA A 143 44.88 32.31 17.95
CA ALA A 143 45.80 31.17 17.91
C ALA A 143 46.27 30.74 16.51
N ASN A 144 45.90 31.46 15.44
CA ASN A 144 46.25 31.07 14.06
C ASN A 144 47.75 30.90 13.95
N THR A 145 48.26 29.77 13.47
CA THR A 145 49.69 29.56 13.25
C THR A 145 50.00 29.66 11.77
N SER A 146 49.40 28.79 10.94
CA SER A 146 49.63 28.74 9.49
C SER A 146 48.36 28.70 8.63
N GLY A 147 47.17 28.82 9.23
CA GLY A 147 45.91 28.86 8.49
C GLY A 147 45.77 30.10 7.60
N PHE A 148 45.21 29.97 6.41
CA PHE A 148 45.06 31.07 5.45
C PHE A 148 43.60 31.32 5.05
N SER A 149 43.31 32.51 4.50
CA SER A 149 41.99 32.91 3.99
C SER A 149 40.83 32.83 5.01
N ASN A 150 41.11 32.93 6.31
CA ASN A 150 40.06 32.91 7.33
C ASN A 150 39.51 34.31 7.61
N THR A 151 38.19 34.44 7.72
CA THR A 151 37.51 35.66 8.20
C THR A 151 36.89 35.40 9.56
N ALA A 152 37.24 36.19 10.59
CA ALA A 152 36.70 36.13 11.93
C ALA A 152 36.19 37.50 12.35
N LEU A 153 34.89 37.62 12.64
CA LEU A 153 34.24 38.87 13.04
C LEU A 153 33.50 38.70 14.37
N GLY A 154 33.94 39.37 15.43
CA GLY A 154 33.29 39.36 16.75
C GLY A 154 34.20 38.89 17.89
N TYR A 155 33.64 38.83 19.11
CA TYR A 155 34.38 38.40 20.30
C TYR A 155 34.71 36.90 20.23
N ARG A 156 36.02 36.56 20.22
CA ARG A 156 36.54 35.18 20.19
C ARG A 156 36.05 34.33 19.01
N ALA A 157 35.76 34.93 17.87
CA ALA A 157 35.48 34.19 16.63
C ALA A 157 36.77 33.49 16.14
N LEU A 158 36.70 32.18 15.83
CA LEU A 158 37.86 31.35 15.40
C LEU A 158 39.09 31.47 16.33
N THR A 159 38.89 31.67 17.64
CA THR A 159 40.00 31.98 18.56
C THR A 159 41.06 30.87 18.68
N ALA A 160 40.69 29.61 18.47
CA ALA A 160 41.57 28.45 18.60
C ALA A 160 42.14 27.94 17.27
N ASN A 161 41.82 28.58 16.13
CA ASN A 161 42.23 28.10 14.81
C ASN A 161 43.76 28.08 14.76
N THR A 162 44.39 26.97 14.40
CA THR A 162 45.85 26.86 14.27
C THR A 162 46.23 26.77 12.79
N THR A 163 45.82 25.70 12.10
CA THR A 163 46.16 25.46 10.68
C THR A 163 44.94 25.43 9.75
N GLY A 164 43.73 25.55 10.29
CA GLY A 164 42.48 25.59 9.51
C GLY A 164 42.46 26.77 8.54
N SER A 165 41.94 26.56 7.33
CA SER A 165 41.96 27.56 6.25
C SER A 165 40.58 27.75 5.64
N ASP A 166 40.36 28.90 5.00
CA ASP A 166 39.12 29.24 4.28
C ASP A 166 37.86 29.20 5.16
N ASN A 167 37.98 29.49 6.47
CA ASN A 167 36.82 29.58 7.36
C ASN A 167 36.30 31.01 7.45
N THR A 168 34.99 31.19 7.33
CA THR A 168 34.30 32.47 7.61
C THR A 168 33.47 32.33 8.88
N SER A 169 33.73 33.14 9.89
CA SER A 169 33.04 33.08 11.18
C SER A 169 32.68 34.47 11.66
N ALA A 170 31.39 34.73 11.92
CA ALA A 170 30.93 36.02 12.42
C ALA A 170 29.89 35.84 13.54
N GLY A 171 30.23 36.34 14.73
CA GLY A 171 29.42 36.22 15.93
C GLY A 171 30.28 35.97 17.17
N VAL A 172 29.72 36.27 18.34
CA VAL A 172 30.37 36.02 19.62
C VAL A 172 30.58 34.52 19.81
N PHE A 173 31.82 34.07 20.01
CA PHE A 173 32.22 32.65 20.13
C PHE A 173 31.95 31.77 18.90
N SER A 174 31.68 32.35 17.72
CA SER A 174 31.44 31.56 16.52
C SER A 174 32.70 30.77 16.12
N SER A 175 32.57 29.46 15.95
CA SER A 175 33.67 28.53 15.65
C SER A 175 34.86 28.60 16.63
N MET A 176 34.61 28.92 17.92
CA MET A 176 35.68 29.22 18.87
C MET A 176 36.69 28.08 19.11
N ALA A 177 36.27 26.82 18.96
CA ALA A 177 37.13 25.65 19.17
C ALA A 177 37.80 25.12 17.90
N ASN A 178 37.59 25.74 16.73
CA ASN A 178 38.17 25.24 15.47
C ASN A 178 39.69 25.27 15.59
N THR A 179 40.37 24.16 15.31
CA THR A 179 41.83 24.06 15.30
C THR A 179 42.34 23.87 13.88
N THR A 180 41.92 22.80 13.20
CA THR A 180 42.38 22.45 11.85
C THR A 180 41.25 22.33 10.83
N GLY A 181 40.00 22.53 11.23
CA GLY A 181 38.85 22.52 10.34
C GLY A 181 38.94 23.63 9.29
N ALA A 182 38.51 23.34 8.07
CA ALA A 182 38.64 24.20 6.90
C ALA A 182 37.32 24.32 6.12
N TYR A 183 37.18 25.38 5.35
CA TYR A 183 36.00 25.64 4.50
C TYR A 183 34.68 25.73 5.27
N ASN A 184 34.71 26.19 6.53
CA ASN A 184 33.48 26.34 7.33
C ASN A 184 32.97 27.77 7.32
N THR A 185 31.65 27.94 7.22
CA THR A 185 30.94 29.20 7.36
C THR A 185 30.08 29.17 8.64
N GLY A 186 30.35 30.05 9.60
CA GLY A 186 29.61 30.18 10.86
C GLY A 186 29.09 31.60 11.06
N PHE A 187 27.77 31.77 11.15
CA PHE A 187 27.15 33.06 11.44
C PHE A 187 26.21 32.95 12.64
N GLY A 188 26.41 33.78 13.66
CA GLY A 188 25.60 33.80 14.87
C GLY A 188 26.41 33.55 16.14
N ALA A 189 25.87 33.94 17.29
CA ALA A 189 26.54 33.71 18.56
C ALA A 189 26.68 32.20 18.83
N ALA A 190 27.93 31.76 19.01
CA ALA A 190 28.31 30.38 19.27
C ALA A 190 27.80 29.36 18.23
N ALA A 191 27.64 29.79 16.97
CA ALA A 191 27.51 28.86 15.85
C ALA A 191 28.78 28.00 15.75
N MET A 192 28.65 26.67 15.64
CA MET A 192 29.78 25.72 15.58
C MET A 192 30.81 25.85 16.74
N ALA A 193 30.38 26.26 17.94
CA ALA A 193 31.32 26.59 19.00
C ALA A 193 32.31 25.46 19.37
N SER A 194 31.90 24.19 19.23
CA SER A 194 32.71 23.02 19.58
C SER A 194 33.41 22.35 18.39
N ASN A 195 33.25 22.86 17.16
CA ASN A 195 33.89 22.26 15.97
C ASN A 195 35.41 22.43 16.06
N THR A 196 36.18 21.35 16.03
CA THR A 196 37.66 21.36 16.08
C THR A 196 38.27 21.08 14.72
N THR A 197 37.87 19.99 14.06
CA THR A 197 38.47 19.49 12.81
C THR A 197 37.47 19.39 11.66
N GLY A 198 36.17 19.55 11.92
CA GLY A 198 35.12 19.44 10.91
C GLY A 198 35.31 20.44 9.76
N THR A 199 34.89 20.05 8.56
CA THR A 199 35.12 20.80 7.31
C THR A 199 33.83 20.97 6.50
N TYR A 200 33.79 21.97 5.63
CA TYR A 200 32.67 22.21 4.70
C TYR A 200 31.29 22.38 5.37
N ASN A 201 31.24 22.92 6.58
CA ASN A 201 29.99 23.20 7.27
C ASN A 201 29.48 24.62 6.98
N THR A 202 28.20 24.79 6.68
CA THR A 202 27.53 26.10 6.55
C THR A 202 26.47 26.25 7.62
N ILE A 203 26.76 27.04 8.65
CA ILE A 203 25.99 27.09 9.90
C ILE A 203 25.58 28.53 10.21
N VAL A 204 24.29 28.78 10.32
CA VAL A 204 23.71 30.11 10.55
C VAL A 204 22.66 30.04 11.66
N GLY A 205 22.91 30.71 12.79
CA GLY A 205 21.99 30.78 13.92
C GLY A 205 22.71 30.75 15.27
N VAL A 206 22.06 31.30 16.30
CA VAL A 206 22.58 31.26 17.67
C VAL A 206 22.62 29.81 18.16
N HIS A 207 23.76 29.34 18.65
CA HIS A 207 24.01 27.96 19.07
C HIS A 207 23.70 26.88 18.01
N ALA A 208 23.64 27.25 16.73
CA ALA A 208 23.47 26.29 15.66
C ALA A 208 24.69 25.36 15.60
N ASN A 209 24.45 24.05 15.53
CA ASN A 209 25.48 23.00 15.50
C ASN A 209 26.52 23.08 16.64
N PHE A 210 26.10 23.56 17.83
CA PHE A 210 27.01 23.93 18.93
C PHE A 210 27.95 22.80 19.40
N TYR A 211 27.43 21.57 19.57
CA TYR A 211 28.18 20.45 20.13
C TYR A 211 28.82 19.53 19.07
N ASN A 212 28.75 19.87 17.79
CA ASN A 212 29.37 19.06 16.74
C ASN A 212 30.88 19.32 16.68
N VAL A 213 31.71 18.29 16.83
CA VAL A 213 33.17 18.43 17.01
C VAL A 213 33.94 18.21 15.71
N GLU A 214 33.70 17.07 15.04
CA GLU A 214 34.48 16.65 13.86
C GLU A 214 33.61 16.49 12.59
N GLY A 215 32.32 16.80 12.69
CA GLY A 215 31.38 16.59 11.59
C GLY A 215 31.63 17.48 10.38
N TRP A 216 31.32 16.97 9.18
CA TRP A 216 31.60 17.63 7.91
C TRP A 216 30.36 17.73 7.02
N ASN A 217 30.38 18.61 6.02
CA ASN A 217 29.29 18.79 5.03
C ASN A 217 27.90 19.07 5.63
N ASN A 218 27.80 19.72 6.79
CA ASN A 218 26.48 20.07 7.36
C ASN A 218 26.02 21.45 6.89
N THR A 219 24.75 21.57 6.48
CA THR A 219 24.07 22.85 6.23
C THR A 219 22.98 23.05 7.27
N ILE A 220 23.20 23.94 8.24
CA ILE A 220 22.31 24.11 9.38
C ILE A 220 21.94 25.58 9.54
N VAL A 221 20.66 25.89 9.42
CA VAL A 221 20.14 27.26 9.45
C VAL A 221 18.98 27.34 10.44
N GLY A 222 19.14 28.10 11.52
CA GLY A 222 18.14 28.28 12.56
C GLY A 222 18.78 28.34 13.95
N ALA A 223 18.18 29.10 14.88
CA ALA A 223 18.67 29.12 16.25
C ALA A 223 18.50 27.73 16.89
N GLU A 224 19.55 27.25 17.53
CA GLU A 224 19.68 25.92 18.13
C GLU A 224 19.44 24.73 17.19
N ALA A 225 19.37 24.95 15.87
CA ALA A 225 19.26 23.86 14.91
C ALA A 225 20.52 22.97 14.98
N GLY A 226 20.32 21.65 15.00
CA GLY A 226 21.39 20.67 15.14
C GLY A 226 22.26 20.83 16.39
N LYS A 227 21.81 21.52 17.44
CA LYS A 227 22.66 21.83 18.60
C LYS A 227 23.22 20.59 19.30
N GLY A 228 22.39 19.56 19.53
CA GLY A 228 22.68 18.40 20.37
C GLY A 228 22.49 18.68 21.86
N SER A 229 22.46 17.62 22.68
CA SER A 229 22.50 17.70 24.14
C SER A 229 23.89 17.41 24.73
N ALA A 230 24.81 16.89 23.91
CA ALA A 230 26.20 16.57 24.26
C ALA A 230 27.08 16.58 23.00
N LEU A 231 28.40 16.48 23.18
CA LEU A 231 29.38 16.38 22.08
C LEU A 231 29.06 15.20 21.15
N HIS A 232 29.08 15.45 19.83
CA HIS A 232 28.81 14.45 18.79
C HIS A 232 29.51 14.82 17.48
N ASN A 233 29.47 13.91 16.50
CA ASN A 233 30.18 14.02 15.22
C ASN A 233 29.26 13.68 14.04
N LYS A 234 28.29 14.55 13.75
CA LYS A 234 27.33 14.33 12.67
C LYS A 234 27.76 15.00 11.38
N SER A 235 27.53 14.34 10.25
CA SER A 235 27.99 14.82 8.94
C SER A 235 26.90 14.72 7.89
N GLY A 236 26.98 15.54 6.83
CA GLY A 236 26.06 15.46 5.69
C GLY A 236 24.60 15.81 6.01
N ASN A 237 24.34 16.58 7.06
CA ASN A 237 22.98 16.92 7.47
C ASN A 237 22.50 18.26 6.90
N VAL A 238 21.20 18.36 6.62
CA VAL A 238 20.53 19.60 6.25
C VAL A 238 19.41 19.89 7.25
N PHE A 239 19.61 20.86 8.15
CA PHE A 239 18.62 21.23 9.16
C PHE A 239 18.20 22.69 9.01
N LEU A 240 16.91 22.93 8.80
CA LEU A 240 16.36 24.25 8.50
C LEU A 240 15.19 24.60 9.44
N GLY A 241 15.38 25.64 10.24
CA GLY A 241 14.39 26.26 11.15
C GLY A 241 14.76 26.19 12.64
N TYR A 242 13.97 26.83 13.51
CA TYR A 242 14.26 26.88 14.96
C TYR A 242 14.27 25.47 15.55
N GLN A 243 15.38 25.10 16.19
CA GLN A 243 15.58 23.79 16.82
C GLN A 243 15.47 22.57 15.87
N ALA A 244 15.47 22.76 14.55
CA ALA A 244 15.43 21.65 13.60
C ALA A 244 16.57 20.66 13.86
N GLY A 245 16.25 19.37 14.02
CA GLY A 245 17.24 18.34 14.30
C GLY A 245 17.98 18.53 15.62
N TYR A 246 17.40 19.21 16.62
CA TYR A 246 18.05 19.54 17.90
C TYR A 246 18.72 18.33 18.57
N PHE A 247 18.03 17.19 18.61
CA PHE A 247 18.53 15.95 19.22
C PHE A 247 19.21 15.00 18.22
N GLU A 248 19.25 15.33 16.93
CA GLU A 248 19.82 14.44 15.92
C GLU A 248 21.35 14.45 16.01
N THR A 249 21.92 13.25 16.14
CA THR A 249 23.36 12.99 16.25
C THR A 249 23.89 12.11 15.13
N ASN A 250 23.02 11.55 14.30
CA ASN A 250 23.37 10.76 13.13
C ASN A 250 23.70 11.65 11.93
N SER A 251 24.33 11.02 10.94
CA SER A 251 24.69 11.66 9.67
C SER A 251 23.60 11.48 8.61
N ASN A 252 23.67 12.28 7.55
CA ASN A 252 22.84 12.15 6.33
C ASN A 252 21.35 12.38 6.55
N LYS A 253 20.96 13.25 7.49
CA LYS A 253 19.56 13.54 7.79
C LYS A 253 19.09 14.89 7.23
N LEU A 254 17.84 14.92 6.80
CA LEU A 254 17.12 16.14 6.41
C LEU A 254 16.05 16.45 7.47
N TYR A 255 16.07 17.67 8.01
CA TYR A 255 15.03 18.17 8.92
C TYR A 255 14.64 19.59 8.48
N ILE A 256 13.37 19.77 8.10
CA ILE A 256 12.78 21.10 7.88
C ILE A 256 11.57 21.21 8.81
N GLU A 257 11.73 22.01 9.87
CA GLU A 257 10.73 22.18 10.92
C GLU A 257 11.01 23.45 11.74
N ASN A 258 10.14 23.77 12.71
CA ASN A 258 10.34 24.92 13.60
C ASN A 258 10.13 24.52 15.07
N SER A 259 10.65 23.36 15.44
CA SER A 259 10.55 22.71 16.75
C SER A 259 11.75 21.78 16.99
N ASN A 260 11.88 21.25 18.20
CA ASN A 260 12.83 20.18 18.55
C ASN A 260 12.22 18.77 18.41
N SER A 261 11.24 18.61 17.50
CA SER A 261 10.54 17.33 17.32
C SER A 261 11.48 16.28 16.74
N THR A 262 11.27 15.02 17.09
CA THR A 262 11.92 13.91 16.36
C THR A 262 11.18 13.57 15.06
N THR A 263 9.99 14.14 14.86
CA THR A 263 9.15 14.02 13.67
C THR A 263 9.04 15.38 12.96
N PRO A 264 10.02 15.76 12.12
CA PRO A 264 10.01 17.06 11.44
C PRO A 264 8.87 17.14 10.41
N LEU A 265 8.43 18.34 10.01
CA LEU A 265 7.38 18.48 8.98
C LEU A 265 7.81 17.81 7.66
N ILE A 266 9.05 18.07 7.24
CA ILE A 266 9.73 17.37 6.15
C ILE A 266 10.98 16.72 6.73
N GLY A 267 11.04 15.39 6.64
CA GLY A 267 12.17 14.58 7.06
C GLY A 267 12.79 13.84 5.89
N GLY A 268 14.01 13.34 6.09
CA GLY A 268 14.64 12.50 5.08
C GLY A 268 15.93 11.86 5.56
N ASP A 269 16.37 10.87 4.80
CA ASP A 269 17.63 10.17 4.95
C ASP A 269 18.34 10.12 3.59
N PHE A 270 19.39 10.93 3.46
CA PHE A 270 20.21 10.99 2.25
C PHE A 270 21.01 9.72 2.00
N ALA A 271 21.22 8.87 3.00
CA ALA A 271 21.89 7.58 2.80
C ALA A 271 20.94 6.52 2.22
N ALA A 272 19.63 6.68 2.44
CA ALA A 272 18.59 5.79 1.92
C ALA A 272 17.89 6.34 0.66
N ASP A 273 18.28 7.53 0.18
CA ASP A 273 17.57 8.29 -0.86
C ASP A 273 16.08 8.53 -0.51
N GLU A 274 15.79 8.79 0.76
CA GLU A 274 14.42 8.94 1.27
C GLU A 274 14.08 10.38 1.67
N VAL A 275 12.90 10.84 1.26
CA VAL A 275 12.25 12.06 1.76
C VAL A 275 10.82 11.72 2.13
N TYR A 276 10.39 12.13 3.33
CA TYR A 276 9.04 11.90 3.83
C TYR A 276 8.44 13.17 4.45
N ILE A 277 7.11 13.25 4.44
CA ILE A 277 6.33 14.35 5.01
C ILE A 277 5.52 13.80 6.19
N ASN A 278 5.79 14.24 7.42
CA ASN A 278 5.04 13.78 8.60
C ASN A 278 3.67 14.46 8.75
N GLY A 279 3.42 15.54 7.99
CA GLY A 279 2.12 16.21 7.89
C GLY A 279 1.28 15.72 6.72
N THR A 280 0.17 16.42 6.44
CA THR A 280 -0.63 16.18 5.24
C THR A 280 -0.04 16.89 4.03
N VAL A 281 0.08 16.19 2.90
CA VAL A 281 0.48 16.79 1.62
C VAL A 281 -0.78 17.26 0.87
N LYS A 282 -0.87 18.56 0.60
CA LYS A 282 -1.96 19.15 -0.18
C LYS A 282 -1.45 19.59 -1.56
N ILE A 283 -1.82 18.85 -2.61
CA ILE A 283 -1.51 19.20 -4.01
C ILE A 283 -2.65 20.06 -4.56
N THR A 284 -2.37 21.33 -4.87
CA THR A 284 -3.39 22.31 -5.32
C THR A 284 -3.45 22.49 -6.83
N GLY A 285 -2.45 22.01 -7.58
CA GLY A 285 -2.44 22.01 -9.05
C GLY A 285 -3.23 20.84 -9.66
N GLY A 286 -3.53 20.91 -10.96
CA GLY A 286 -4.05 19.77 -11.74
C GLY A 286 -5.58 19.56 -11.73
N ALA A 287 -6.37 20.53 -11.28
CA ALA A 287 -7.84 20.44 -11.20
C ALA A 287 -8.30 19.16 -10.44
N PRO A 288 -8.15 19.14 -9.09
CA PRO A 288 -8.50 18.02 -8.22
C PRO A 288 -10.03 17.91 -8.06
N GLY A 289 -10.73 17.73 -9.18
CA GLY A 289 -12.19 17.61 -9.21
C GLY A 289 -12.67 16.43 -8.37
N VAL A 290 -13.94 16.49 -7.97
CA VAL A 290 -14.62 15.39 -7.26
C VAL A 290 -14.42 14.08 -8.03
N ASN A 291 -14.11 13.01 -7.31
CA ASN A 291 -13.85 11.66 -7.83
C ASN A 291 -12.57 11.48 -8.67
N LYS A 292 -11.61 12.40 -8.63
CA LYS A 292 -10.27 12.15 -9.21
C LYS A 292 -9.34 11.44 -8.22
N VAL A 293 -8.43 10.62 -8.76
CA VAL A 293 -7.35 9.97 -8.03
C VAL A 293 -6.00 10.58 -8.42
N LEU A 294 -5.04 10.55 -7.50
CA LEU A 294 -3.67 10.97 -7.78
C LEU A 294 -2.89 9.76 -8.32
N THR A 295 -2.44 9.84 -9.57
CA THR A 295 -1.66 8.79 -10.24
C THR A 295 -0.24 9.30 -10.54
N SER A 296 0.73 8.40 -10.73
CA SER A 296 2.07 8.72 -11.21
C SER A 296 2.27 8.21 -12.63
N ASP A 297 2.82 9.03 -13.53
CA ASP A 297 3.23 8.56 -14.85
C ASP A 297 4.54 7.74 -14.81
N ALA A 298 4.95 7.19 -15.96
CA ALA A 298 6.20 6.42 -16.07
C ALA A 298 7.48 7.24 -15.80
N SER A 299 7.36 8.56 -15.75
CA SER A 299 8.45 9.48 -15.37
C SER A 299 8.36 9.89 -13.88
N GLY A 300 7.39 9.36 -13.13
CA GLY A 300 7.18 9.67 -11.72
C GLY A 300 6.40 10.96 -11.44
N ASN A 301 5.82 11.62 -12.45
CA ASN A 301 5.04 12.85 -12.22
C ASN A 301 3.66 12.52 -11.69
N ALA A 302 3.26 13.19 -10.60
CA ALA A 302 1.93 13.04 -10.01
C ALA A 302 0.88 13.91 -10.72
N THR A 303 -0.22 13.31 -11.16
CA THR A 303 -1.33 14.03 -11.82
C THR A 303 -2.70 13.60 -11.30
N TRP A 304 -3.68 14.51 -11.38
CA TRP A 304 -5.07 14.22 -10.98
C TRP A 304 -5.87 13.73 -12.18
N GLU A 305 -6.13 12.44 -12.20
CA GLU A 305 -6.85 11.79 -13.28
C GLU A 305 -8.24 11.38 -12.81
N ALA A 306 -9.22 11.45 -13.71
CA ALA A 306 -10.45 10.72 -13.47
C ALA A 306 -10.06 9.23 -13.41
N PRO A 307 -10.54 8.45 -12.43
CA PRO A 307 -10.39 7.01 -12.48
C PRO A 307 -10.90 6.59 -13.86
N GLN A 308 -10.06 5.86 -14.61
CA GLN A 308 -10.52 5.26 -15.86
C GLN A 308 -11.83 4.54 -15.57
N ALA A 309 -12.78 4.60 -16.52
CA ALA A 309 -14.01 3.83 -16.44
C ALA A 309 -13.67 2.40 -15.98
N GLY A 310 -14.54 1.81 -15.15
CA GLY A 310 -14.28 0.53 -14.48
C GLY A 310 -13.56 -0.47 -15.38
N ALA A 311 -12.57 -1.17 -14.82
CA ALA A 311 -11.61 -1.97 -15.57
C ALA A 311 -12.30 -2.74 -16.71
N SER A 312 -11.99 -2.35 -17.95
CA SER A 312 -12.56 -3.02 -19.13
C SER A 312 -12.10 -4.47 -19.25
N GLN A 313 -11.05 -4.84 -18.50
CA GLN A 313 -10.40 -6.16 -18.46
C GLN A 313 -9.86 -6.43 -17.04
N ILE A 314 -9.84 -7.69 -16.61
CA ILE A 314 -9.19 -8.16 -15.37
C ILE A 314 -7.91 -8.90 -15.77
N ASN A 315 -6.93 -8.18 -16.30
CA ASN A 315 -5.67 -8.72 -16.85
C ASN A 315 -4.41 -8.26 -16.09
N GLU A 316 -4.56 -7.40 -15.09
CA GLU A 316 -3.47 -6.96 -14.20
C GLU A 316 -3.48 -7.67 -12.83
N LEU A 317 -4.44 -8.56 -12.60
CA LEU A 317 -4.28 -9.56 -11.54
C LEU A 317 -3.22 -10.55 -12.02
N SER A 318 -2.19 -10.80 -11.24
CA SER A 318 -1.11 -11.74 -11.59
C SER A 318 -1.61 -13.16 -11.93
N ASP A 319 -2.85 -13.48 -11.54
CA ASP A 319 -3.56 -14.73 -11.72
C ASP A 319 -4.86 -14.58 -12.55
N GLY A 320 -5.07 -13.44 -13.23
CA GLY A 320 -6.21 -13.19 -14.12
C GLY A 320 -5.81 -13.30 -15.59
N LEU A 321 -6.42 -14.24 -16.34
CA LEU A 321 -6.23 -14.38 -17.79
C LEU A 321 -7.48 -13.87 -18.54
N TYR A 322 -7.26 -13.05 -19.55
CA TYR A 322 -8.27 -12.61 -20.51
C TYR A 322 -7.77 -12.88 -21.93
N ASP A 323 -8.53 -13.65 -22.72
CA ASP A 323 -8.17 -14.08 -24.07
C ASP A 323 -9.07 -13.51 -25.19
N GLY A 324 -9.92 -12.54 -24.85
CA GLY A 324 -10.80 -11.83 -25.79
C GLY A 324 -12.28 -11.87 -25.41
N SER A 325 -12.79 -12.99 -24.89
CA SER A 325 -14.18 -13.07 -24.39
C SER A 325 -14.31 -13.82 -23.08
N SER A 326 -13.30 -14.60 -22.72
CA SER A 326 -13.34 -15.43 -21.52
C SER A 326 -12.73 -14.71 -20.32
N LEU A 327 -13.23 -15.04 -19.13
CA LEU A 327 -12.76 -14.51 -17.86
C LEU A 327 -12.23 -15.67 -17.01
N PHE A 328 -10.94 -15.64 -16.70
CA PHE A 328 -10.32 -16.62 -15.82
C PHE A 328 -9.69 -15.94 -14.60
N LEU A 329 -10.02 -16.43 -13.41
CA LEU A 329 -9.51 -15.91 -12.13
C LEU A 329 -8.98 -17.07 -11.28
N GLY A 330 -7.68 -17.08 -10.99
CA GLY A 330 -7.02 -18.04 -10.10
C GLY A 330 -5.90 -18.83 -10.77
N GLU A 331 -5.04 -19.43 -9.96
CA GLU A 331 -3.86 -20.17 -10.41
C GLU A 331 -4.22 -21.26 -11.45
N TYR A 332 -3.62 -21.19 -12.65
CA TYR A 332 -3.86 -22.08 -13.80
C TYR A 332 -5.31 -22.12 -14.33
N ALA A 333 -6.18 -21.18 -13.94
CA ALA A 333 -7.51 -21.08 -14.55
C ALA A 333 -7.37 -20.74 -16.04
N GLY A 334 -8.00 -21.53 -16.91
CA GLY A 334 -7.94 -21.34 -18.36
C GLY A 334 -6.56 -21.50 -19.01
N GLU A 335 -5.58 -22.16 -18.37
CA GLU A 335 -4.18 -22.26 -18.85
C GLU A 335 -4.03 -22.72 -20.32
N ASN A 336 -4.86 -23.67 -20.76
CA ASN A 336 -4.82 -24.21 -22.12
C ASN A 336 -5.91 -23.63 -23.05
N ASP A 337 -6.58 -22.55 -22.64
CA ASP A 337 -7.58 -21.90 -23.50
C ASP A 337 -6.92 -21.39 -24.79
N ASN A 338 -7.60 -21.60 -25.92
CA ASN A 338 -7.07 -21.33 -27.25
C ASN A 338 -7.92 -20.36 -28.08
N GLY A 339 -8.86 -19.62 -27.49
CA GLY A 339 -9.54 -18.54 -28.19
C GLY A 339 -10.76 -17.95 -27.51
N ALA A 340 -11.36 -16.95 -28.16
CA ALA A 340 -12.58 -16.28 -27.69
C ALA A 340 -13.80 -17.22 -27.73
N ASN A 341 -14.08 -17.87 -26.61
CA ASN A 341 -15.09 -18.92 -26.46
C ASN A 341 -16.12 -18.63 -25.35
N ASP A 342 -16.21 -17.41 -24.84
CA ASP A 342 -17.18 -16.95 -23.83
C ASP A 342 -17.21 -17.78 -22.52
N ASN A 343 -16.06 -18.29 -22.08
CA ASN A 343 -15.97 -19.07 -20.85
C ASN A 343 -15.76 -18.20 -19.60
N VAL A 344 -16.25 -18.67 -18.44
CA VAL A 344 -15.97 -18.06 -17.13
C VAL A 344 -15.36 -19.13 -16.23
N GLY A 345 -14.09 -18.99 -15.84
CA GLY A 345 -13.40 -19.85 -14.89
C GLY A 345 -12.99 -19.10 -13.63
N ILE A 346 -13.43 -19.52 -12.46
CA ILE A 346 -13.09 -18.88 -11.18
C ILE A 346 -12.66 -19.95 -10.18
N GLY A 347 -11.41 -19.88 -9.74
CA GLY A 347 -10.78 -20.80 -8.80
C GLY A 347 -9.61 -21.56 -9.43
N PRO A 348 -8.68 -22.09 -8.61
CA PRO A 348 -7.50 -22.77 -9.12
C PRO A 348 -7.88 -23.97 -10.00
N PHE A 349 -7.19 -24.09 -11.14
CA PHE A 349 -7.41 -25.11 -12.16
C PHE A 349 -8.81 -25.16 -12.79
N ALA A 350 -9.68 -24.16 -12.60
CA ALA A 350 -10.97 -24.13 -13.29
C ALA A 350 -10.74 -24.05 -14.81
N LEU A 351 -11.38 -24.92 -15.59
CA LEU A 351 -11.25 -25.00 -17.06
C LEU A 351 -9.80 -25.16 -17.59
N ASN A 352 -8.85 -25.60 -16.77
CA ASN A 352 -7.43 -25.55 -17.14
C ASN A 352 -7.03 -26.39 -18.37
N THR A 353 -7.76 -27.46 -18.71
CA THR A 353 -7.50 -28.26 -19.93
C THR A 353 -8.47 -28.00 -21.07
N ASN A 354 -9.31 -26.97 -20.98
CA ASN A 354 -10.22 -26.62 -22.06
C ASN A 354 -9.44 -26.05 -23.26
N THR A 355 -9.56 -26.67 -24.44
CA THR A 355 -8.89 -26.24 -25.69
C THR A 355 -9.91 -25.96 -26.81
N GLY A 356 -11.15 -25.61 -26.52
CA GLY A 356 -12.15 -25.37 -27.59
C GLY A 356 -13.62 -25.41 -27.17
N GLY A 357 -13.92 -25.83 -25.94
CA GLY A 357 -15.25 -25.70 -25.35
C GLY A 357 -15.64 -24.23 -25.15
N SER A 358 -16.91 -23.90 -25.36
CA SER A 358 -17.41 -22.52 -25.35
C SER A 358 -18.64 -22.32 -24.48
N ARG A 359 -18.84 -21.12 -23.93
CA ARG A 359 -19.97 -20.70 -23.09
C ARG A 359 -20.11 -21.54 -21.81
N ASN A 360 -18.99 -21.98 -21.26
CA ASN A 360 -18.98 -22.72 -20.01
C ASN A 360 -18.74 -21.80 -18.81
N THR A 361 -19.44 -22.05 -17.71
CA THR A 361 -19.18 -21.42 -16.41
C THR A 361 -18.61 -22.46 -15.45
N ALA A 362 -17.43 -22.23 -14.91
CA ALA A 362 -16.74 -23.10 -13.96
C ALA A 362 -16.31 -22.30 -12.73
N ILE A 363 -16.87 -22.60 -11.56
CA ILE A 363 -16.58 -21.89 -10.31
C ILE A 363 -16.22 -22.90 -9.22
N GLY A 364 -14.98 -22.87 -8.75
CA GLY A 364 -14.43 -23.73 -7.71
C GLY A 364 -13.13 -24.42 -8.13
N PHE A 365 -12.43 -24.98 -7.14
CA PHE A 365 -11.19 -25.72 -7.37
C PHE A 365 -11.44 -26.91 -8.30
N SER A 366 -10.70 -26.98 -9.41
CA SER A 366 -10.82 -28.02 -10.44
C SER A 366 -12.25 -28.24 -10.95
N ALA A 367 -13.05 -27.18 -11.03
CA ALA A 367 -14.36 -27.25 -11.67
C ALA A 367 -14.20 -27.32 -13.19
N LEU A 368 -14.89 -28.27 -13.82
CA LEU A 368 -14.90 -28.48 -15.27
C LEU A 368 -13.49 -28.58 -15.89
N THR A 369 -12.59 -29.31 -15.22
CA THR A 369 -11.19 -29.48 -15.68
C THR A 369 -11.06 -30.37 -16.89
N GLY A 370 -11.90 -31.41 -16.99
CA GLY A 370 -11.77 -32.42 -18.04
C GLY A 370 -12.56 -32.03 -19.27
N GLY A 371 -11.93 -32.15 -20.43
CA GLY A 371 -12.60 -32.21 -21.73
C GLY A 371 -12.58 -30.96 -22.58
N THR A 372 -11.83 -31.09 -23.66
CA THR A 372 -11.38 -30.06 -24.57
C THR A 372 -12.46 -29.39 -25.43
N LEU A 373 -13.74 -29.84 -25.40
CA LEU A 373 -14.74 -29.50 -26.44
C LEU A 373 -16.18 -29.22 -25.96
N GLY A 374 -16.53 -29.42 -24.69
CA GLY A 374 -17.93 -29.27 -24.20
C GLY A 374 -18.45 -27.82 -24.27
N THR A 375 -19.74 -27.64 -24.54
CA THR A 375 -20.37 -26.31 -24.67
C THR A 375 -21.56 -26.10 -23.73
N ASP A 376 -21.77 -24.85 -23.32
CA ASP A 376 -22.93 -24.42 -22.55
C ASP A 376 -23.13 -25.18 -21.21
N ASN A 377 -22.03 -25.54 -20.54
CA ASN A 377 -22.07 -26.21 -19.23
C ASN A 377 -21.94 -25.23 -18.06
N THR A 378 -22.70 -25.43 -16.99
CA THR A 378 -22.57 -24.68 -15.72
C THR A 378 -22.08 -25.60 -14.62
N SER A 379 -20.87 -25.38 -14.12
CA SER A 379 -20.18 -26.20 -13.12
C SER A 379 -19.77 -25.35 -11.92
N VAL A 380 -20.41 -25.55 -10.78
CA VAL A 380 -20.19 -24.76 -9.56
C VAL A 380 -19.94 -25.69 -8.37
N GLY A 381 -18.70 -25.72 -7.88
CA GLY A 381 -18.28 -26.52 -6.73
C GLY A 381 -16.95 -27.23 -6.96
N ASN A 382 -16.29 -27.60 -5.87
CA ASN A 382 -15.04 -28.34 -5.92
C ASN A 382 -15.20 -29.67 -6.68
N TYR A 383 -14.38 -29.85 -7.73
CA TYR A 383 -14.42 -31.00 -8.64
C TYR A 383 -15.78 -31.27 -9.30
N SER A 384 -16.62 -30.25 -9.48
CA SER A 384 -17.86 -30.39 -10.26
C SER A 384 -17.53 -30.58 -11.75
N MET A 385 -18.22 -31.51 -12.43
CA MET A 385 -17.95 -31.93 -13.82
C MET A 385 -16.47 -32.20 -14.16
N TYR A 386 -15.72 -32.78 -13.23
CA TYR A 386 -14.27 -32.95 -13.38
C TYR A 386 -13.82 -33.66 -14.68
N SER A 387 -14.61 -34.59 -15.21
CA SER A 387 -14.21 -35.47 -16.32
C SER A 387 -14.86 -35.15 -17.69
N ASN A 388 -15.60 -34.04 -17.82
CA ASN A 388 -16.51 -33.79 -18.95
C ASN A 388 -15.85 -33.63 -20.34
N PHE A 389 -15.51 -34.72 -21.02
CA PHE A 389 -14.82 -34.69 -22.31
C PHE A 389 -15.51 -33.84 -23.41
N SER A 390 -16.80 -34.07 -23.66
CA SER A 390 -17.55 -33.43 -24.76
C SER A 390 -19.05 -33.24 -24.51
N GLY A 391 -19.53 -33.50 -23.28
CA GLY A 391 -20.93 -33.32 -22.91
C GLY A 391 -21.33 -31.84 -22.92
N ASN A 392 -22.54 -31.58 -23.41
CA ASN A 392 -23.10 -30.23 -23.59
C ASN A 392 -24.35 -30.02 -22.73
N TYR A 393 -24.63 -28.76 -22.42
CA TYR A 393 -25.86 -28.34 -21.74
C TYR A 393 -26.06 -29.01 -20.37
N ASN A 394 -24.98 -29.33 -19.66
CA ASN A 394 -25.06 -29.88 -18.32
C ASN A 394 -25.04 -28.76 -17.26
N THR A 395 -25.70 -28.98 -16.13
CA THR A 395 -25.65 -28.11 -14.95
C THR A 395 -25.23 -28.96 -13.74
N ALA A 396 -24.11 -28.63 -13.10
CA ALA A 396 -23.61 -29.28 -11.90
C ALA A 396 -23.37 -28.23 -10.81
N ILE A 397 -24.10 -28.30 -9.71
CA ILE A 397 -23.97 -27.38 -8.59
C ILE A 397 -23.79 -28.18 -7.30
N GLY A 398 -22.59 -28.18 -6.75
CA GLY A 398 -22.20 -28.93 -5.56
C GLY A 398 -20.88 -29.66 -5.76
N SER A 399 -20.17 -29.92 -4.65
CA SER A 399 -18.91 -30.66 -4.73
C SER A 399 -19.14 -32.07 -5.28
N LEU A 400 -18.31 -32.45 -6.27
CA LEU A 400 -18.35 -33.72 -6.99
C LEU A 400 -19.69 -34.00 -7.73
N ALA A 401 -20.51 -32.98 -8.01
CA ALA A 401 -21.69 -33.15 -8.87
C ALA A 401 -21.24 -33.44 -10.31
N LEU A 402 -21.85 -34.46 -10.96
CA LEU A 402 -21.48 -34.93 -12.31
C LEU A 402 -19.98 -35.21 -12.53
N TYR A 403 -19.25 -35.62 -11.49
CA TYR A 403 -17.79 -35.77 -11.54
C TYR A 403 -17.27 -36.62 -12.72
N ASN A 404 -17.94 -37.73 -13.05
CA ASN A 404 -17.52 -38.69 -14.09
C ASN A 404 -18.24 -38.52 -15.44
N ILE A 405 -18.96 -37.42 -15.68
CA ILE A 405 -19.62 -37.20 -16.99
C ILE A 405 -18.55 -37.17 -18.08
N LEU A 406 -18.73 -37.90 -19.17
CA LEU A 406 -17.78 -37.97 -20.29
C LEU A 406 -18.38 -37.33 -21.55
N THR A 407 -19.58 -37.79 -21.95
CA THR A 407 -20.22 -37.36 -23.21
C THR A 407 -21.74 -37.13 -23.08
N GLY A 408 -22.33 -37.37 -21.92
CA GLY A 408 -23.77 -37.20 -21.72
C GLY A 408 -24.20 -35.74 -21.77
N ASN A 409 -25.36 -35.48 -22.39
CA ASN A 409 -25.90 -34.14 -22.58
C ASN A 409 -27.15 -33.90 -21.70
N TYR A 410 -27.47 -32.63 -21.46
CA TYR A 410 -28.71 -32.19 -20.83
C TYR A 410 -28.96 -32.76 -19.42
N ASN A 411 -27.90 -32.97 -18.62
CA ASN A 411 -28.03 -33.42 -17.24
C ASN A 411 -28.00 -32.25 -16.26
N THR A 412 -28.91 -32.23 -15.29
CA THR A 412 -28.91 -31.31 -14.14
C THR A 412 -28.58 -32.10 -12.88
N ALA A 413 -27.54 -31.71 -12.15
CA ALA A 413 -27.12 -32.32 -10.90
C ALA A 413 -26.86 -31.24 -9.84
N ILE A 414 -27.67 -31.21 -8.78
CA ILE A 414 -27.58 -30.20 -7.73
C ILE A 414 -27.47 -30.92 -6.37
N GLY A 415 -26.33 -30.77 -5.70
CA GLY A 415 -26.03 -31.37 -4.40
C GLY A 415 -24.71 -32.15 -4.38
N TYR A 416 -24.22 -32.44 -3.18
CA TYR A 416 -22.98 -33.20 -2.99
C TYR A 416 -23.09 -34.60 -3.62
N LYS A 417 -22.17 -34.93 -4.54
CA LYS A 417 -22.12 -36.21 -5.28
C LYS A 417 -23.43 -36.57 -6.02
N SER A 418 -24.22 -35.58 -6.41
CA SER A 418 -25.40 -35.77 -7.26
C SER A 418 -24.95 -36.24 -8.66
N ALA A 419 -25.54 -37.32 -9.16
CA ALA A 419 -25.18 -37.95 -10.44
C ALA A 419 -23.66 -38.23 -10.62
N LEU A 420 -22.96 -38.55 -9.52
CA LEU A 420 -21.50 -38.69 -9.48
C LEU A 420 -20.91 -39.59 -10.59
N SER A 421 -21.53 -40.74 -10.83
CA SER A 421 -21.01 -41.79 -11.72
C SER A 421 -21.60 -41.75 -13.13
N THR A 422 -22.41 -40.74 -13.48
CA THR A 422 -23.00 -40.64 -14.83
C THR A 422 -21.91 -40.39 -15.84
N THR A 423 -21.77 -41.27 -16.83
CA THR A 423 -20.73 -41.19 -17.86
C THR A 423 -21.32 -40.75 -19.20
N THR A 424 -22.38 -41.43 -19.68
CA THR A 424 -23.03 -41.18 -20.97
C THR A 424 -24.54 -40.98 -20.90
N GLY A 425 -25.15 -41.13 -19.72
CA GLY A 425 -26.59 -40.92 -19.54
C GLY A 425 -27.00 -39.48 -19.89
N GLU A 426 -28.18 -39.33 -20.48
CA GLU A 426 -28.70 -38.04 -20.96
C GLU A 426 -30.04 -37.68 -20.31
N TYR A 427 -30.37 -36.38 -20.29
CA TYR A 427 -31.66 -35.86 -19.82
C TYR A 427 -32.01 -36.25 -18.37
N ASN A 428 -31.01 -36.41 -17.50
CA ASN A 428 -31.26 -36.70 -16.09
C ASN A 428 -31.37 -35.42 -15.25
N THR A 429 -32.36 -35.37 -14.36
CA THR A 429 -32.49 -34.32 -13.33
C THR A 429 -32.24 -34.95 -11.96
N SER A 430 -31.17 -34.56 -11.29
CA SER A 430 -30.73 -35.07 -9.99
C SER A 430 -30.60 -33.89 -9.03
N VAL A 431 -31.40 -33.86 -7.96
CA VAL A 431 -31.38 -32.77 -6.97
C VAL A 431 -31.41 -33.38 -5.58
N GLY A 432 -30.29 -33.30 -4.86
CA GLY A 432 -30.14 -33.79 -3.50
C GLY A 432 -28.81 -34.51 -3.28
N ASN A 433 -28.40 -34.59 -2.01
CA ASN A 433 -27.21 -35.32 -1.60
C ASN A 433 -27.26 -36.78 -2.08
N GLU A 434 -26.26 -37.17 -2.87
CA GLU A 434 -26.15 -38.50 -3.48
C GLU A 434 -27.42 -38.99 -4.23
N SER A 435 -28.21 -38.06 -4.77
CA SER A 435 -29.27 -38.43 -5.73
C SER A 435 -28.62 -38.97 -7.01
N LEU A 436 -29.20 -40.04 -7.58
CA LEU A 436 -28.76 -40.68 -8.83
C LEU A 436 -27.25 -41.05 -8.89
N LYS A 437 -26.58 -41.21 -7.73
CA LYS A 437 -25.12 -41.28 -7.61
C LYS A 437 -24.46 -42.35 -8.50
N SER A 438 -25.05 -43.54 -8.57
CA SER A 438 -24.46 -44.68 -9.29
C SER A 438 -24.96 -44.85 -10.73
N ASN A 439 -25.77 -43.92 -11.24
CA ASN A 439 -26.22 -44.00 -12.62
C ASN A 439 -25.03 -43.85 -13.57
N THR A 440 -24.77 -44.83 -14.42
CA THR A 440 -23.70 -44.80 -15.42
C THR A 440 -24.23 -44.38 -16.80
N THR A 441 -25.22 -45.11 -17.31
CA THR A 441 -25.77 -44.94 -18.67
C THR A 441 -27.26 -44.61 -18.72
N GLY A 442 -27.98 -44.71 -17.60
CA GLY A 442 -29.42 -44.49 -17.56
C GLY A 442 -29.80 -43.06 -17.93
N SER A 443 -30.90 -42.92 -18.66
CA SER A 443 -31.35 -41.66 -19.26
C SER A 443 -32.80 -41.34 -18.89
N VAL A 444 -33.13 -40.05 -18.96
CA VAL A 444 -34.49 -39.54 -18.71
C VAL A 444 -34.98 -39.83 -17.28
N ASN A 445 -34.08 -39.80 -16.28
CA ASN A 445 -34.45 -39.99 -14.88
C ASN A 445 -34.62 -38.65 -14.14
N THR A 446 -35.64 -38.54 -13.30
CA THR A 446 -35.82 -37.45 -12.34
C THR A 446 -35.65 -37.98 -10.92
N ALA A 447 -34.61 -37.56 -10.20
CA ALA A 447 -34.26 -37.97 -8.85
C ALA A 447 -34.16 -36.72 -7.94
N ILE A 448 -35.22 -36.43 -7.18
CA ILE A 448 -35.28 -35.27 -6.28
C ILE A 448 -35.39 -35.75 -4.84
N GLY A 449 -34.39 -35.48 -4.01
CA GLY A 449 -34.30 -35.88 -2.61
C GLY A 449 -33.03 -36.66 -2.32
N GLN A 450 -32.60 -36.65 -1.05
CA GLN A 450 -31.42 -37.39 -0.60
C GLN A 450 -31.53 -38.88 -0.94
N PHE A 451 -30.52 -39.46 -1.57
CA PHE A 451 -30.47 -40.87 -1.97
C PHE A 451 -31.63 -41.36 -2.87
N SER A 452 -32.36 -40.45 -3.53
CA SER A 452 -33.35 -40.83 -4.55
C SER A 452 -32.63 -41.49 -5.73
N LEU A 453 -33.14 -42.64 -6.21
CA LEU A 453 -32.54 -43.44 -7.28
C LEU A 453 -31.03 -43.71 -7.12
N LEU A 454 -30.54 -43.82 -5.88
CA LEU A 454 -29.10 -43.91 -5.56
C LEU A 454 -28.33 -44.93 -6.39
N TYR A 455 -28.91 -46.11 -6.61
CA TYR A 455 -28.27 -47.25 -7.29
C TYR A 455 -28.78 -47.48 -8.72
N SER A 456 -29.58 -46.57 -9.29
CA SER A 456 -30.28 -46.82 -10.54
C SER A 456 -29.40 -46.59 -11.75
N THR A 457 -29.42 -47.55 -12.68
CA THR A 457 -28.91 -47.45 -14.05
C THR A 457 -30.05 -47.66 -15.06
N GLY A 458 -31.31 -47.61 -14.61
CA GLY A 458 -32.50 -47.75 -15.47
C GLY A 458 -32.90 -46.42 -16.10
N ASP A 459 -33.87 -46.47 -17.01
CA ASP A 459 -34.34 -45.33 -17.78
C ASP A 459 -35.76 -44.90 -17.38
N HIS A 460 -36.09 -43.62 -17.63
CA HIS A 460 -37.44 -43.07 -17.50
C HIS A 460 -38.06 -43.22 -16.10
N ASN A 461 -37.26 -43.14 -15.03
CA ASN A 461 -37.77 -43.20 -13.66
C ASN A 461 -37.95 -41.80 -13.06
N THR A 462 -39.06 -41.58 -12.36
CA THR A 462 -39.33 -40.37 -11.56
C THR A 462 -39.38 -40.73 -10.08
N ALA A 463 -38.42 -40.27 -9.29
CA ALA A 463 -38.35 -40.46 -7.85
C ALA A 463 -38.24 -39.10 -7.14
N VAL A 464 -39.26 -38.75 -6.37
CA VAL A 464 -39.34 -37.48 -5.64
C VAL A 464 -39.60 -37.77 -4.16
N GLY A 465 -38.62 -37.50 -3.31
CA GLY A 465 -38.61 -37.80 -1.88
C GLY A 465 -37.29 -38.43 -1.45
N GLY A 466 -36.91 -38.21 -0.19
CA GLY A 466 -35.74 -38.88 0.38
C GLY A 466 -35.89 -40.40 0.30
N TYR A 467 -34.87 -41.10 -0.19
CA TYR A 467 -34.83 -42.54 -0.37
C TYR A 467 -35.88 -43.13 -1.33
N ALA A 468 -36.57 -42.31 -2.13
CA ALA A 468 -37.52 -42.80 -3.14
C ALA A 468 -36.79 -43.64 -4.20
N SER A 469 -37.29 -44.86 -4.45
CA SER A 469 -36.69 -45.85 -5.36
C SER A 469 -35.19 -46.08 -5.13
N LYS A 470 -34.69 -45.95 -3.89
CA LYS A 470 -33.26 -46.02 -3.59
C LYS A 470 -32.57 -47.29 -4.12
N ARG A 471 -33.21 -48.45 -3.99
CA ARG A 471 -32.65 -49.75 -4.41
C ARG A 471 -32.91 -50.11 -5.88
N ASN A 472 -33.55 -49.24 -6.66
CA ASN A 472 -33.72 -49.51 -8.08
C ASN A 472 -32.36 -49.61 -8.74
N THR A 473 -32.09 -50.72 -9.43
CA THR A 473 -30.88 -50.97 -10.21
C THR A 473 -31.19 -50.89 -11.69
N THR A 474 -32.16 -51.66 -12.20
CA THR A 474 -32.43 -51.77 -13.65
C THR A 474 -33.89 -51.59 -14.04
N GLY A 475 -34.77 -51.31 -13.08
CA GLY A 475 -36.19 -51.07 -13.34
C GLY A 475 -36.41 -49.76 -14.08
N ASN A 476 -37.33 -49.78 -15.04
CA ASN A 476 -37.64 -48.65 -15.93
C ASN A 476 -39.08 -48.16 -15.71
N TYR A 477 -39.35 -46.93 -16.14
CA TYR A 477 -40.72 -46.38 -16.16
C TYR A 477 -41.43 -46.42 -14.79
N ASN A 478 -40.68 -46.22 -13.69
CA ASN A 478 -41.25 -46.16 -12.35
C ASN A 478 -41.48 -44.73 -11.90
N VAL A 479 -42.64 -44.47 -11.29
CA VAL A 479 -42.96 -43.24 -10.57
C VAL A 479 -43.00 -43.55 -9.07
N ALA A 480 -42.20 -42.84 -8.28
CA ALA A 480 -42.10 -42.97 -6.83
C ALA A 480 -42.14 -41.57 -6.18
N LEU A 481 -43.28 -41.16 -5.63
CA LEU A 481 -43.46 -39.87 -4.99
C LEU A 481 -43.72 -40.05 -3.49
N GLY A 482 -42.76 -39.66 -2.64
CA GLY A 482 -42.84 -39.75 -1.18
C GLY A 482 -41.56 -40.28 -0.55
N TYR A 483 -41.38 -40.01 0.75
CA TYR A 483 -40.24 -40.54 1.49
C TYR A 483 -40.27 -42.07 1.50
N SER A 484 -39.18 -42.71 1.05
CA SER A 484 -39.04 -44.16 0.92
C SER A 484 -40.15 -44.85 0.09
N ALA A 485 -40.81 -44.12 -0.82
CA ALA A 485 -41.71 -44.73 -1.81
C ALA A 485 -40.91 -45.68 -2.70
N ASN A 486 -41.43 -46.89 -2.93
CA ASN A 486 -40.82 -47.92 -3.80
C ASN A 486 -39.36 -48.30 -3.41
N TYR A 487 -38.99 -48.15 -2.14
CA TYR A 487 -37.60 -48.18 -1.65
C TYR A 487 -36.82 -49.45 -2.05
N ASN A 488 -37.41 -50.65 -1.92
CA ASN A 488 -36.73 -51.94 -2.11
C ASN A 488 -36.95 -52.58 -3.50
N ASN A 489 -37.54 -51.86 -4.47
CA ASN A 489 -37.65 -52.34 -5.84
C ASN A 489 -36.29 -52.32 -6.54
N GLN A 490 -35.81 -53.46 -7.06
CA GLN A 490 -34.50 -53.57 -7.72
C GLN A 490 -34.61 -53.54 -9.25
N ALA A 491 -35.47 -54.37 -9.85
CA ALA A 491 -35.59 -54.47 -11.31
C ALA A 491 -37.01 -54.27 -11.84
N GLY A 492 -38.00 -54.12 -10.94
CA GLY A 492 -39.40 -53.99 -11.33
C GLY A 492 -39.66 -52.70 -12.10
N SER A 493 -40.56 -52.76 -13.08
CA SER A 493 -40.83 -51.66 -14.02
C SER A 493 -42.31 -51.28 -14.05
N ASN A 494 -42.64 -50.12 -14.61
CA ASN A 494 -44.02 -49.67 -14.80
C ASN A 494 -44.84 -49.53 -13.50
N ASN A 495 -44.21 -49.15 -12.38
CA ASN A 495 -44.92 -48.94 -11.12
C ASN A 495 -45.26 -47.45 -10.91
N THR A 496 -46.46 -47.15 -10.43
CA THR A 496 -46.89 -45.82 -9.95
C THR A 496 -47.12 -45.87 -8.44
N ILE A 497 -46.17 -45.37 -7.66
CA ILE A 497 -46.13 -45.48 -6.21
C ILE A 497 -46.10 -44.09 -5.59
N ILE A 498 -47.16 -43.71 -4.87
CA ILE A 498 -47.35 -42.36 -4.33
C ILE A 498 -47.71 -42.46 -2.86
N GLY A 499 -46.90 -41.90 -1.97
CA GLY A 499 -47.13 -41.83 -0.52
C GLY A 499 -45.89 -42.16 0.31
N TYR A 500 -45.91 -41.75 1.58
CA TYR A 500 -44.87 -42.12 2.55
C TYR A 500 -44.81 -43.64 2.71
N GLU A 501 -43.65 -44.23 2.41
CA GLU A 501 -43.39 -45.68 2.45
C GLU A 501 -44.38 -46.55 1.64
N ALA A 502 -45.09 -45.97 0.66
CA ALA A 502 -45.90 -46.75 -0.28
C ALA A 502 -45.01 -47.71 -1.08
N GLY A 503 -45.46 -48.96 -1.23
CA GLY A 503 -44.73 -50.00 -1.96
C GLY A 503 -43.33 -50.34 -1.42
N ARG A 504 -42.98 -49.94 -0.19
CA ARG A 504 -41.62 -50.03 0.35
C ARG A 504 -41.06 -51.45 0.49
N SER A 505 -41.89 -52.40 0.96
CA SER A 505 -41.52 -53.76 1.39
C SER A 505 -40.49 -53.85 2.51
N ALA A 506 -40.56 -54.92 3.30
CA ALA A 506 -39.52 -55.28 4.26
C ALA A 506 -38.30 -55.94 3.58
N THR A 507 -38.49 -56.51 2.39
CA THR A 507 -37.47 -57.24 1.62
C THR A 507 -37.32 -56.67 0.21
N THR A 508 -36.18 -56.95 -0.41
CA THR A 508 -35.93 -56.64 -1.84
C THR A 508 -36.89 -57.39 -2.75
N HIS A 509 -37.39 -56.72 -3.79
CA HIS A 509 -38.29 -57.29 -4.79
C HIS A 509 -38.10 -56.63 -6.16
N SER A 510 -38.78 -57.16 -7.18
CA SER A 510 -38.79 -56.62 -8.54
C SER A 510 -40.20 -56.53 -9.12
N LYS A 511 -41.17 -56.14 -8.29
CA LYS A 511 -42.58 -56.03 -8.67
C LYS A 511 -42.80 -54.99 -9.77
N SER A 512 -43.71 -55.27 -10.70
CA SER A 512 -43.98 -54.48 -11.89
C SER A 512 -45.48 -54.22 -12.08
N GLY A 513 -45.81 -53.14 -12.79
CA GLY A 513 -47.21 -52.85 -13.16
C GLY A 513 -48.13 -52.47 -11.99
N ASN A 514 -47.58 -52.05 -10.86
CA ASN A 514 -48.38 -51.75 -9.66
C ASN A 514 -48.79 -50.28 -9.56
N VAL A 515 -49.96 -50.01 -9.00
CA VAL A 515 -50.43 -48.66 -8.65
C VAL A 515 -50.75 -48.61 -7.16
N PHE A 516 -49.88 -47.98 -6.36
CA PHE A 516 -50.07 -47.83 -4.90
C PHE A 516 -50.14 -46.36 -4.52
N ILE A 517 -51.24 -45.95 -3.89
CA ILE A 517 -51.52 -44.54 -3.56
C ILE A 517 -51.96 -44.40 -2.10
N GLY A 518 -51.15 -43.67 -1.31
CA GLY A 518 -51.39 -43.23 0.07
C GLY A 518 -50.36 -43.75 1.10
N TYR A 519 -50.52 -43.39 2.38
CA TYR A 519 -49.57 -43.77 3.44
C TYR A 519 -49.44 -45.28 3.54
N LYS A 520 -48.24 -45.81 3.28
CA LYS A 520 -47.92 -47.24 3.33
C LYS A 520 -48.79 -48.15 2.44
N ALA A 521 -49.44 -47.61 1.42
CA ALA A 521 -50.21 -48.41 0.47
C ALA A 521 -49.34 -49.50 -0.17
N GLY A 522 -49.81 -50.75 -0.13
CA GLY A 522 -49.05 -51.89 -0.66
C GLY A 522 -47.69 -52.12 0.02
N TYR A 523 -47.54 -51.73 1.29
CA TYR A 523 -46.26 -51.80 2.03
C TYR A 523 -45.61 -53.17 1.93
N SER A 524 -46.36 -54.26 2.11
CA SER A 524 -45.85 -55.63 2.08
C SER A 524 -46.05 -56.34 0.74
N GLU A 525 -46.60 -55.66 -0.27
CA GLU A 525 -46.88 -56.27 -1.58
C GLU A 525 -45.58 -56.44 -2.38
N VAL A 526 -45.39 -57.62 -2.94
CA VAL A 526 -44.21 -58.02 -3.72
C VAL A 526 -44.58 -58.61 -5.09
N GLY A 527 -45.86 -58.81 -5.36
CA GLY A 527 -46.39 -59.28 -6.64
C GLY A 527 -46.63 -58.16 -7.65
N ASP A 528 -46.88 -58.57 -8.89
CA ASP A 528 -47.11 -57.68 -10.03
C ASP A 528 -48.59 -57.29 -10.17
N ASN A 529 -48.83 -56.22 -10.92
CA ASN A 529 -50.14 -55.84 -11.44
C ASN A 529 -51.21 -55.62 -10.36
N LYS A 530 -50.83 -55.05 -9.21
CA LYS A 530 -51.75 -54.76 -8.10
C LYS A 530 -52.15 -53.29 -8.03
N LEU A 531 -53.39 -53.04 -7.65
CA LEU A 531 -53.92 -51.72 -7.31
C LEU A 531 -54.17 -51.66 -5.80
N TYR A 532 -53.60 -50.65 -5.12
CA TYR A 532 -53.86 -50.34 -3.72
C TYR A 532 -54.08 -48.82 -3.58
N ILE A 533 -55.29 -48.42 -3.19
CA ILE A 533 -55.57 -47.04 -2.75
C ILE A 533 -56.05 -47.12 -1.31
N GLU A 534 -55.20 -46.67 -0.38
CA GLU A 534 -55.43 -46.75 1.05
C GLU A 534 -54.55 -45.75 1.81
N ASN A 535 -54.74 -45.62 3.12
CA ASN A 535 -53.89 -44.78 3.97
C ASN A 535 -53.38 -45.56 5.20
N SER A 536 -52.99 -46.81 4.99
CA SER A 536 -52.53 -47.78 5.98
C SER A 536 -51.56 -48.77 5.35
N ASN A 537 -50.98 -49.66 6.17
CA ASN A 537 -50.22 -50.83 5.70
C ASN A 537 -51.09 -52.11 5.67
N SER A 538 -52.39 -51.97 5.40
CA SER A 538 -53.32 -53.09 5.41
C SER A 538 -53.08 -53.99 4.20
N SER A 539 -53.32 -55.30 4.35
CA SER A 539 -53.41 -56.20 3.18
C SER A 539 -54.75 -56.06 2.46
N LEU A 540 -55.73 -55.39 3.08
CA LEU A 540 -57.05 -55.08 2.54
C LEU A 540 -57.16 -53.57 2.31
N PRO A 541 -56.77 -53.05 1.14
CA PRO A 541 -56.85 -51.63 0.84
C PRO A 541 -58.31 -51.17 0.70
N LEU A 542 -58.60 -49.87 0.89
CA LEU A 542 -59.96 -49.35 0.70
C LEU A 542 -60.48 -49.65 -0.71
N ILE A 543 -59.63 -49.41 -1.71
CA ILE A 543 -59.83 -49.84 -3.10
C ILE A 543 -58.65 -50.71 -3.49
N GLY A 544 -58.93 -51.95 -3.88
CA GLY A 544 -57.95 -52.91 -4.34
C GLY A 544 -58.25 -53.39 -5.75
N GLY A 545 -57.27 -54.03 -6.38
CA GLY A 545 -57.48 -54.62 -7.69
C GLY A 545 -56.30 -55.44 -8.19
N ASN A 546 -56.55 -56.15 -9.29
CA ASN A 546 -55.57 -56.96 -10.00
C ASN A 546 -55.69 -56.71 -11.50
N PHE A 547 -54.75 -55.94 -12.05
CA PHE A 547 -54.69 -55.61 -13.47
C PHE A 547 -54.42 -56.83 -14.37
N SER A 548 -53.98 -57.97 -13.81
CA SER A 548 -53.76 -59.18 -14.62
C SER A 548 -55.07 -59.86 -15.03
N VAL A 549 -56.17 -59.52 -14.35
CA VAL A 549 -57.50 -60.12 -14.55
C VAL A 549 -58.60 -59.05 -14.64
N ASP A 550 -58.21 -57.79 -14.88
CA ASP A 550 -59.13 -56.64 -14.97
C ASP A 550 -60.10 -56.52 -13.78
N GLU A 551 -59.62 -56.80 -12.57
CA GLU A 551 -60.44 -56.80 -11.36
C GLU A 551 -60.21 -55.53 -10.51
N VAL A 552 -61.32 -54.92 -10.07
CA VAL A 552 -61.34 -53.88 -9.02
C VAL A 552 -62.35 -54.28 -7.95
N TYR A 553 -61.96 -54.17 -6.68
CA TYR A 553 -62.81 -54.45 -5.52
C TYR A 553 -62.71 -53.34 -4.46
N ILE A 554 -63.76 -53.23 -3.64
CA ILE A 554 -63.87 -52.24 -2.55
C ILE A 554 -64.00 -52.99 -1.24
N ASN A 555 -63.04 -52.83 -0.31
CA ASN A 555 -63.10 -53.47 1.02
C ASN A 555 -63.94 -52.67 2.04
N GLY A 556 -64.56 -51.57 1.60
CA GLY A 556 -65.50 -50.75 2.38
C GLY A 556 -66.93 -50.77 1.81
N THR A 557 -67.80 -49.91 2.33
CA THR A 557 -69.17 -49.75 1.83
C THR A 557 -69.22 -48.83 0.62
N ILE A 558 -69.89 -49.26 -0.46
CA ILE A 558 -70.19 -48.41 -1.62
C ILE A 558 -71.53 -47.68 -1.39
N LYS A 559 -71.54 -46.36 -1.58
CA LYS A 559 -72.75 -45.53 -1.57
C LYS A 559 -72.94 -44.85 -2.92
N ILE A 560 -74.01 -45.20 -3.64
CA ILE A 560 -74.38 -44.57 -4.91
C ILE A 560 -75.41 -43.47 -4.62
N THR A 561 -75.14 -42.25 -5.08
CA THR A 561 -75.99 -41.07 -4.82
C THR A 561 -76.79 -40.60 -6.05
N GLY A 562 -76.46 -41.10 -7.25
CA GLY A 562 -77.16 -40.82 -8.51
C GLY A 562 -78.23 -41.86 -8.85
N GLY A 563 -79.22 -41.45 -9.66
CA GLY A 563 -80.44 -42.21 -10.00
C GLY A 563 -81.33 -42.34 -8.76
N SER A 564 -82.60 -41.90 -8.79
CA SER A 564 -83.45 -41.77 -7.58
C SER A 564 -83.47 -43.05 -6.72
N PRO A 565 -82.67 -43.12 -5.63
CA PRO A 565 -82.55 -44.31 -4.80
C PRO A 565 -83.74 -44.30 -3.84
N GLY A 566 -84.78 -45.06 -4.20
CA GLY A 566 -86.02 -45.14 -3.44
C GLY A 566 -86.06 -46.40 -2.56
N ALA A 567 -86.80 -46.33 -1.46
CA ALA A 567 -87.04 -47.50 -0.61
C ALA A 567 -87.63 -48.64 -1.44
N GLY A 568 -87.07 -49.85 -1.30
CA GLY A 568 -87.51 -51.05 -2.01
C GLY A 568 -86.98 -51.20 -3.44
N LYS A 569 -86.21 -50.23 -3.97
CA LYS A 569 -85.54 -50.38 -5.27
C LYS A 569 -84.27 -51.22 -5.16
N VAL A 570 -83.95 -51.94 -6.23
CA VAL A 570 -82.71 -52.68 -6.43
C VAL A 570 -81.86 -52.00 -7.49
N LEU A 571 -80.54 -52.13 -7.37
CA LEU A 571 -79.62 -51.67 -8.40
C LEU A 571 -79.55 -52.76 -9.48
N THR A 572 -79.93 -52.41 -10.70
CA THR A 572 -79.86 -53.28 -11.88
C THR A 572 -78.87 -52.69 -12.88
N SER A 573 -78.27 -53.55 -13.72
CA SER A 573 -77.44 -53.14 -14.86
C SER A 573 -78.24 -53.34 -16.13
N ASP A 574 -78.21 -52.37 -17.03
CA ASP A 574 -78.67 -52.56 -18.40
C ASP A 574 -77.64 -53.36 -19.25
N ALA A 575 -77.96 -53.60 -20.52
CA ALA A 575 -77.10 -54.32 -21.47
C ALA A 575 -75.81 -53.56 -21.84
N ASP A 576 -75.78 -52.24 -21.59
CA ASP A 576 -74.63 -51.37 -21.84
C ASP A 576 -73.76 -51.20 -20.57
N GLY A 577 -74.15 -51.81 -19.45
CA GLY A 577 -73.41 -51.76 -18.18
C GLY A 577 -73.74 -50.55 -17.29
N ASN A 578 -74.78 -49.77 -17.61
CA ASN A 578 -75.19 -48.65 -16.76
C ASN A 578 -76.00 -49.16 -15.58
N ALA A 579 -75.62 -48.73 -14.38
CA ALA A 579 -76.34 -49.06 -13.16
C ALA A 579 -77.50 -48.10 -12.93
N THR A 580 -78.72 -48.63 -12.77
CA THR A 580 -79.94 -47.85 -12.47
C THR A 580 -80.72 -48.42 -11.30
N TRP A 581 -81.48 -47.55 -10.62
CA TRP A 581 -82.35 -47.96 -9.52
C TRP A 581 -83.75 -48.29 -10.02
N GLU A 582 -84.08 -49.58 -10.07
CA GLU A 582 -85.35 -50.10 -10.54
C GLU A 582 -86.15 -50.75 -9.42
N ALA A 583 -87.47 -50.83 -9.59
CA ALA A 583 -88.27 -51.69 -8.73
C ALA A 583 -87.90 -53.16 -8.99
N PRO A 584 -87.92 -54.04 -7.96
CA PRO A 584 -87.69 -55.46 -8.16
C PRO A 584 -88.70 -56.01 -9.17
N ALA A 585 -88.27 -56.94 -10.04
CA ALA A 585 -89.19 -57.60 -10.96
C ALA A 585 -90.40 -58.17 -10.17
N PRO A 586 -91.65 -57.95 -10.62
CA PRO A 586 -92.81 -58.47 -9.93
C PRO A 586 -92.71 -60.00 -9.88
N ILE A 587 -92.81 -60.56 -8.67
CA ILE A 587 -92.88 -62.01 -8.47
C ILE A 587 -94.12 -62.50 -9.21
N MET A 588 -93.96 -63.45 -10.14
CA MET A 588 -95.08 -64.04 -10.86
C MET A 588 -96.10 -64.56 -9.84
N PRO A 589 -97.37 -64.11 -9.88
CA PRO A 589 -98.38 -64.59 -8.95
C PRO A 589 -98.46 -66.12 -8.97
N LEU A 590 -98.62 -66.75 -7.81
CA LEU A 590 -98.66 -68.22 -7.68
C LEU A 590 -99.65 -68.87 -8.67
N LYS A 591 -100.75 -68.17 -8.98
CA LYS A 591 -101.75 -68.59 -9.97
C LYS A 591 -101.15 -68.75 -11.37
N ASP A 592 -100.29 -67.83 -11.80
CA ASP A 592 -99.73 -67.83 -13.14
C ASP A 592 -98.57 -68.86 -13.25
N ILE A 593 -97.83 -69.07 -12.16
CA ILE A 593 -96.86 -70.19 -12.04
C ILE A 593 -97.57 -71.54 -12.20
N VAL A 594 -98.72 -71.71 -11.53
CA VAL A 594 -99.52 -72.93 -11.61
C VAL A 594 -100.03 -73.16 -13.04
N VAL A 595 -100.46 -72.09 -13.73
CA VAL A 595 -100.92 -72.18 -15.13
C VAL A 595 -99.77 -72.56 -16.07
N GLN A 596 -98.58 -71.97 -15.90
CA GLN A 596 -97.41 -72.29 -16.72
C GLN A 596 -96.94 -73.74 -16.50
N LEU A 597 -96.86 -74.20 -15.25
CA LEU A 597 -96.52 -75.59 -14.92
C LEU A 597 -97.55 -76.58 -15.47
N GLN A 598 -98.84 -76.23 -15.44
CA GLN A 598 -99.89 -77.05 -16.04
C GLN A 598 -99.74 -77.16 -17.56
N ALA A 599 -99.34 -76.07 -18.24
CA ALA A 599 -99.06 -76.09 -19.68
C ALA A 599 -97.84 -76.96 -20.01
N GLU A 600 -96.73 -76.83 -19.27
CA GLU A 600 -95.53 -77.67 -19.43
C GLU A 600 -95.81 -79.16 -19.15
N ILE A 601 -96.55 -79.48 -18.09
CA ILE A 601 -96.99 -80.85 -17.78
C ILE A 601 -97.87 -81.40 -18.92
N THR A 602 -98.70 -80.56 -19.54
CA THR A 602 -99.56 -81.00 -20.65
C THR A 602 -98.75 -81.30 -21.91
N GLU A 603 -97.75 -80.49 -22.20
CA GLU A 603 -96.84 -80.71 -23.34
C GLU A 603 -95.96 -81.95 -23.12
N LEU A 604 -95.40 -82.12 -21.92
CA LEU A 604 -94.66 -83.34 -21.53
C LEU A 604 -95.55 -84.58 -21.63
N LYS A 605 -96.83 -84.51 -21.22
CA LYS A 605 -97.77 -85.63 -21.38
C LYS A 605 -98.02 -85.97 -22.85
N LYS A 606 -98.12 -84.98 -23.74
CA LYS A 606 -98.22 -85.21 -25.19
C LYS A 606 -96.97 -85.90 -25.74
N GLU A 607 -95.77 -85.43 -25.36
CA GLU A 607 -94.51 -86.06 -25.77
C GLU A 607 -94.42 -87.51 -25.28
N MET A 608 -94.86 -87.77 -24.04
CA MET A 608 -94.86 -89.12 -23.45
C MET A 608 -95.86 -90.08 -24.13
N GLU A 609 -97.03 -89.59 -24.54
CA GLU A 609 -98.00 -90.34 -25.37
C GLU A 609 -97.41 -90.66 -26.75
N LEU A 610 -96.70 -89.70 -27.35
CA LEU A 610 -96.03 -89.92 -28.65
C LEU A 610 -94.93 -90.98 -28.57
N LEU A 611 -94.24 -91.07 -27.41
CA LEU A 611 -93.21 -92.08 -27.13
C LEU A 611 -93.79 -93.46 -26.80
N LYS A 612 -95.01 -93.57 -26.26
CA LYS A 612 -95.70 -94.86 -26.01
C LYS A 612 -96.26 -95.50 -27.28
N ASN A 613 -96.48 -94.70 -28.33
CA ASN A 613 -97.00 -95.14 -29.63
C ASN A 613 -95.89 -95.42 -30.66
N LYS A 614 -94.62 -95.45 -30.22
CA LYS A 614 -93.44 -95.98 -30.93
C LYS A 614 -92.94 -97.21 -30.20
#